data_AF-A0A923WXX0-F1
#
_entry.id   AF-A0A923WXX0-F1
#
_cell.length_a   1.000
_cell.length_b   1.000
_cell.length_c   1.000
_cell.angle_alpha   90.00
_cell.angle_beta   90.00
_cell.angle_gamma   90.00
#
_symmetry.space_group_name_H-M   'P 1'
#
loop_
_entity.id
_entity.type
_entity.pdbx_description
1 polymer ?
#
loop_
_entity_poly.entity_id
_entity_poly.type
_entity_poly.pdbx_seq_one_letter_code
_entity_poly.pdbx_strand_id
1 'polypeptide(L)'
;ALVMAHDYQQALPYINRSLEEDTLNYKESLLLAARAYDQLSLPEQAILSIQEFLKPNKDMPLTSLKELTARSLLLKNFAKVKWDITQSEEKRTIQKLVNDKNYSKNSVVESLSWSLDFNCDQYCVDEILYFQEIQTMLLYIVEQDEESSATTARLIKNRYAFFHRQLQSDLFNHQYKKQIASKLYDCLQKLKTLDLVYTQRNKTYPSKVLIASLYGLEKDLESWHYK
;
A
#
# COMPACT_ATOMS: atom_id res chain seq x y z
N ALA A 1 -18.93 -8.71 5.83
CA ALA A 1 -18.71 -10.01 5.16
C ALA A 1 -18.29 -9.84 3.70
N LEU A 2 -19.11 -9.21 2.84
CA LEU A 2 -18.83 -9.07 1.39
C LEU A 2 -17.49 -8.37 1.06
N VAL A 3 -17.17 -7.25 1.73
CA VAL A 3 -15.89 -6.53 1.55
C VAL A 3 -14.67 -7.41 1.91
N MET A 4 -14.81 -8.26 2.94
CA MET A 4 -13.74 -9.20 3.35
C MET A 4 -13.64 -10.40 2.41
N ALA A 5 -14.74 -10.74 1.71
CA ALA A 5 -14.77 -11.75 0.67
C ALA A 5 -14.34 -11.19 -0.72
N HIS A 6 -13.87 -9.94 -0.77
CA HIS A 6 -13.49 -9.24 -2.01
C HIS A 6 -14.63 -9.07 -3.04
N ASP A 7 -15.88 -9.20 -2.61
CA ASP A 7 -17.06 -9.03 -3.47
C ASP A 7 -17.55 -7.57 -3.44
N TYR A 8 -16.76 -6.68 -4.03
CA TYR A 8 -16.97 -5.23 -3.93
C TYR A 8 -18.19 -4.75 -4.73
N GLN A 9 -18.47 -5.38 -5.87
CA GLN A 9 -19.65 -5.04 -6.69
C GLN A 9 -20.95 -5.32 -5.92
N GLN A 10 -21.02 -6.45 -5.21
CA GLN A 10 -22.20 -6.76 -4.38
C GLN A 10 -22.20 -6.00 -3.07
N ALA A 11 -21.04 -5.67 -2.49
CA ALA A 11 -20.97 -4.93 -1.23
C ALA A 11 -21.47 -3.49 -1.34
N LEU A 12 -21.17 -2.81 -2.45
CA LEU A 12 -21.34 -1.37 -2.58
C LEU A 12 -22.79 -0.88 -2.39
N PRO A 13 -23.84 -1.53 -2.94
CA PRO A 13 -25.23 -1.13 -2.69
C PRO A 13 -25.61 -1.15 -1.20
N TYR A 14 -25.16 -2.15 -0.45
CA TYR A 14 -25.44 -2.24 0.99
C TYR A 14 -24.68 -1.16 1.78
N ILE A 15 -23.44 -0.87 1.40
CA ILE A 15 -22.65 0.20 2.02
C ILE A 15 -23.31 1.56 1.77
N ASN A 16 -23.71 1.85 0.53
CA ASN A 16 -24.36 3.12 0.18
C ASN A 16 -25.66 3.32 0.93
N ARG A 17 -26.48 2.27 1.04
CA ARG A 17 -27.69 2.31 1.87
C ARG A 17 -27.38 2.64 3.33
N SER A 18 -26.33 2.05 3.91
CA SER A 18 -25.90 2.38 5.28
C SER A 18 -25.44 3.83 5.41
N LEU A 19 -24.79 4.41 4.39
CA LEU A 19 -24.38 5.82 4.40
C LEU A 19 -25.57 6.78 4.38
N GLU A 20 -26.70 6.38 3.82
CA GLU A 20 -27.94 7.17 3.76
C GLU A 20 -28.81 7.01 5.02
N GLU A 21 -28.89 5.78 5.55
CA GLU A 21 -29.89 5.43 6.57
C GLU A 21 -29.31 5.32 8.01
N ASP A 22 -28.01 5.09 8.19
CA ASP A 22 -27.41 4.71 9.48
C ASP A 22 -26.28 5.67 9.92
N THR A 23 -26.61 6.56 10.86
CA THR A 23 -25.65 7.51 11.43
C THR A 23 -24.66 6.87 12.41
N LEU A 24 -25.00 5.71 13.00
CA LEU A 24 -24.18 5.05 14.01
C LEU A 24 -22.95 4.37 13.39
N ASN A 25 -23.11 3.80 12.19
CA ASN A 25 -22.03 3.11 11.47
C ASN A 25 -21.40 3.95 10.36
N TYR A 26 -21.83 5.20 10.20
CA TYR A 26 -21.46 6.09 9.10
C TYR A 26 -19.94 6.12 8.80
N LYS A 27 -19.09 6.34 9.82
CA LYS A 27 -17.63 6.38 9.63
C LYS A 27 -17.06 5.05 9.15
N GLU A 28 -17.52 3.93 9.70
CA GLU A 28 -17.05 2.62 9.26
C GLU A 28 -17.49 2.36 7.81
N SER A 29 -18.73 2.70 7.48
CA SER A 29 -19.28 2.59 6.13
C SER A 29 -18.49 3.45 5.12
N LEU A 30 -18.01 4.64 5.49
CA LEU A 30 -17.15 5.46 4.62
C LEU A 30 -15.81 4.79 4.30
N LEU A 31 -15.18 4.14 5.29
CA LEU A 31 -13.91 3.45 5.07
C LEU A 31 -14.09 2.18 4.22
N LEU A 32 -15.19 1.45 4.43
CA LEU A 32 -15.54 0.29 3.61
C LEU A 32 -15.90 0.70 2.17
N ALA A 33 -16.65 1.79 1.99
CA ALA A 33 -16.96 2.37 0.68
C ALA A 33 -15.67 2.75 -0.04
N ALA A 34 -14.77 3.46 0.63
CA ALA A 34 -13.48 3.84 0.06
C ALA A 34 -12.68 2.65 -0.45
N ARG A 35 -12.64 1.55 0.33
CA ARG A 35 -11.99 0.31 -0.11
C ARG A 35 -12.68 -0.30 -1.32
N ALA A 36 -14.01 -0.34 -1.34
CA ALA A 36 -14.76 -0.85 -2.49
C ALA A 36 -14.49 -0.01 -3.75
N TYR A 37 -14.52 1.32 -3.64
CA TYR A 37 -14.20 2.23 -4.75
C TYR A 37 -12.78 2.05 -5.28
N ASP A 38 -11.77 1.91 -4.39
CA ASP A 38 -10.38 1.63 -4.79
C ASP A 38 -10.26 0.35 -5.63
N GLN A 39 -10.98 -0.69 -5.23
CA GLN A 39 -10.93 -2.01 -5.88
C GLN A 39 -11.76 -2.06 -7.17
N LEU A 40 -12.79 -1.21 -7.28
CA LEU A 40 -13.59 -1.05 -8.50
C LEU A 40 -13.00 -0.02 -9.48
N SER A 41 -11.76 0.43 -9.27
CA SER A 41 -11.08 1.41 -10.13
C SER A 41 -11.82 2.75 -10.21
N LEU A 42 -12.37 3.19 -9.07
CA LEU A 42 -13.08 4.47 -8.90
C LEU A 42 -12.34 5.40 -7.92
N PRO A 43 -11.14 5.91 -8.29
CA PRO A 43 -10.25 6.55 -7.34
C PRO A 43 -10.78 7.90 -6.82
N GLU A 44 -11.51 8.67 -7.61
CA GLU A 44 -12.09 9.94 -7.17
C GLU A 44 -13.15 9.73 -6.07
N GLN A 45 -14.00 8.71 -6.22
CA GLN A 45 -14.99 8.34 -5.21
C GLN A 45 -14.31 7.82 -3.95
N ALA A 46 -13.23 7.04 -4.09
CA ALA A 46 -12.42 6.60 -2.95
C ALA A 46 -11.85 7.81 -2.19
N ILE A 47 -11.27 8.79 -2.91
CA ILE A 47 -10.72 10.02 -2.31
C ILE A 47 -11.78 10.78 -1.52
N LEU A 48 -12.94 11.04 -2.12
CA LEU A 48 -14.03 11.78 -1.47
C LEU A 48 -14.50 11.08 -0.19
N SER A 49 -14.70 9.76 -0.26
CA SER A 49 -15.13 8.96 0.89
C SER A 49 -14.09 8.99 2.03
N ILE A 50 -12.80 8.92 1.70
CA ILE A 50 -11.72 8.96 2.70
C ILE A 50 -11.58 10.35 3.32
N GLN A 51 -11.69 11.41 2.52
CA GLN A 51 -11.63 12.78 3.03
C GLN A 51 -12.77 13.04 4.03
N GLU A 52 -13.99 12.57 3.72
CA GLU A 52 -15.12 12.62 4.64
C GLU A 52 -14.88 11.79 5.91
N PHE A 53 -14.29 10.59 5.76
CA PHE A 53 -13.89 9.75 6.89
C PHE A 53 -12.90 10.46 7.82
N LEU A 54 -11.93 11.18 7.26
CA LEU A 54 -10.89 11.88 8.01
C LEU A 54 -11.33 13.22 8.63
N LYS A 55 -12.53 13.74 8.28
CA LYS A 55 -13.06 14.96 8.91
C LYS A 55 -13.20 14.75 10.42
N PRO A 56 -12.73 15.72 11.25
CA PRO A 56 -12.88 15.65 12.69
C PRO A 56 -14.34 15.45 13.11
N ASN A 57 -14.61 14.45 13.93
CA ASN A 57 -15.91 14.20 14.52
C ASN A 57 -15.70 13.99 16.03
N LYS A 58 -16.35 14.82 16.85
CA LYS A 58 -16.21 14.78 18.32
C LYS A 58 -16.91 13.57 18.94
N ASP A 59 -17.99 13.10 18.30
CA ASP A 59 -18.83 12.02 18.81
C ASP A 59 -18.25 10.64 18.46
N MET A 60 -17.38 10.57 17.45
CA MET A 60 -16.74 9.34 17.00
C MET A 60 -15.27 9.60 16.61
N PRO A 61 -14.36 9.71 17.60
CA PRO A 61 -12.95 9.94 17.34
C PRO A 61 -12.30 8.75 16.62
N LEU A 62 -11.41 9.04 15.67
CA LEU A 62 -10.66 8.02 14.95
C LEU A 62 -9.54 7.46 15.81
N THR A 63 -9.43 6.14 15.86
CA THR A 63 -8.20 5.48 16.36
C THR A 63 -7.06 5.72 15.37
N SER A 64 -5.83 5.80 15.85
CA SER A 64 -4.63 5.99 15.02
C SER A 64 -4.45 4.90 13.96
N LEU A 65 -4.84 3.65 14.24
CA LEU A 65 -4.79 2.54 13.25
C LEU A 65 -5.80 2.73 12.11
N LYS A 66 -7.01 3.19 12.42
CA LYS A 66 -8.00 3.53 11.39
C LYS A 66 -7.56 4.75 10.57
N GLU A 67 -6.97 5.75 11.21
CA GLU A 67 -6.38 6.89 10.50
C GLU A 67 -5.24 6.44 9.58
N LEU A 68 -4.34 5.56 10.05
CA LEU A 68 -3.26 4.97 9.26
C LEU A 68 -3.81 4.26 8.01
N THR A 69 -4.85 3.43 8.20
CA THR A 69 -5.53 2.70 7.13
C THR A 69 -6.09 3.67 6.08
N ALA A 70 -6.84 4.68 6.52
CA ALA A 70 -7.45 5.67 5.65
C ALA A 70 -6.42 6.52 4.90
N ARG A 71 -5.41 7.04 5.59
CA ARG A 71 -4.33 7.85 4.98
C ARG A 71 -3.54 7.05 3.95
N SER A 72 -3.27 5.77 4.24
CA SER A 72 -2.57 4.87 3.32
C SER A 72 -3.38 4.63 2.04
N LEU A 73 -4.69 4.38 2.18
CA LEU A 73 -5.59 4.24 1.03
C LEU A 73 -5.74 5.54 0.23
N LEU A 74 -5.73 6.69 0.91
CA LEU A 74 -5.79 8.01 0.28
C LEU A 74 -4.55 8.28 -0.57
N LEU A 75 -3.36 8.03 -0.01
CA LEU A 75 -2.09 8.20 -0.72
C LEU A 75 -2.04 7.33 -1.98
N LYS A 76 -2.54 6.09 -1.91
CA LYS A 76 -2.67 5.20 -3.08
C LYS A 76 -3.56 5.81 -4.16
N ASN A 77 -4.75 6.29 -3.79
CA ASN A 77 -5.69 6.83 -4.77
C ASN A 77 -5.26 8.19 -5.33
N PHE A 78 -4.52 8.99 -4.56
CA PHE A 78 -3.81 10.17 -5.08
C PHE A 78 -2.80 9.82 -6.18
N ALA A 79 -2.06 8.72 -6.03
CA ALA A 79 -1.19 8.23 -7.10
C ALA A 79 -1.99 7.91 -8.38
N LYS A 80 -3.15 7.24 -8.24
CA LYS A 80 -4.03 6.86 -9.36
C LYS A 80 -4.55 8.05 -10.15
N VAL A 81 -4.85 9.17 -9.47
CA VAL A 81 -5.26 10.44 -10.10
C VAL A 81 -4.07 11.35 -10.45
N LYS A 82 -2.84 10.81 -10.49
CA LYS A 82 -1.61 11.50 -10.90
C LYS A 82 -1.22 12.70 -10.03
N TRP A 83 -1.66 12.73 -8.78
CA TRP A 83 -1.17 13.70 -7.80
C TRP A 83 0.28 13.34 -7.41
N ASP A 84 1.15 14.34 -7.21
CA ASP A 84 2.48 14.13 -6.62
C ASP A 84 2.40 13.68 -5.15
N ILE A 85 2.59 12.38 -4.92
CA ILE A 85 2.55 11.76 -3.60
C ILE A 85 3.89 11.81 -2.85
N THR A 86 4.97 12.27 -3.46
CA THR A 86 6.33 12.18 -2.88
C THR A 86 6.50 13.03 -1.63
N GLN A 87 5.80 14.17 -1.56
CA GLN A 87 5.83 15.15 -0.47
C GLN A 87 4.47 15.34 0.22
N SER A 88 3.51 14.46 -0.04
CA SER A 88 2.15 14.57 0.49
C SER A 88 2.13 14.55 2.03
N GLU A 89 1.15 15.25 2.61
CA GLU A 89 0.93 15.27 4.05
C GLU A 89 0.57 13.86 4.57
N GLU A 90 -0.21 13.11 3.79
CA GLU A 90 -0.61 11.73 4.08
C GLU A 90 0.63 10.86 4.32
N LYS A 91 1.62 10.93 3.43
CA LYS A 91 2.87 10.17 3.59
C LYS A 91 3.57 10.50 4.91
N ARG A 92 3.65 11.78 5.29
CA ARG A 92 4.26 12.21 6.55
C ARG A 92 3.47 11.70 7.77
N THR A 93 2.14 11.73 7.69
CA THR A 93 1.26 11.25 8.76
C THR A 93 1.36 9.74 8.92
N ILE A 94 1.35 8.97 7.81
CA ILE A 94 1.56 7.52 7.83
C ILE A 94 2.91 7.20 8.49
N GLN A 95 3.99 7.90 8.12
CA GLN A 95 5.30 7.68 8.72
C GLN A 95 5.31 7.92 10.24
N LYS A 96 4.62 8.97 10.72
CA LYS A 96 4.48 9.23 12.16
C LYS A 96 3.73 8.09 12.86
N LEU A 97 2.61 7.65 12.28
CA LEU A 97 1.76 6.59 12.84
C LEU A 97 2.45 5.22 12.86
N VAL A 98 3.23 4.89 11.83
CA VAL A 98 4.05 3.66 11.77
C VAL A 98 5.12 3.64 12.86
N ASN A 99 5.65 4.81 13.23
CA ASN A 99 6.68 4.96 14.25
C ASN A 99 6.11 5.12 15.67
N ASP A 100 4.80 5.17 15.82
CA ASP A 100 4.16 5.22 17.12
C ASP A 100 4.44 3.91 17.88
N LYS A 101 4.92 4.04 19.13
CA LYS A 101 5.27 2.92 20.00
C LYS A 101 4.06 2.35 20.75
N ASN A 102 2.92 3.02 20.69
CA ASN A 102 1.70 2.60 21.38
C ASN A 102 1.01 1.40 20.69
N TYR A 103 1.43 1.05 19.46
CA TYR A 103 0.83 -0.01 18.67
C TYR A 103 1.84 -1.11 18.34
N SER A 104 1.37 -2.36 18.35
CA SER A 104 2.17 -3.48 17.86
C SER A 104 2.48 -3.30 16.38
N LYS A 105 3.67 -3.71 15.94
CA LYS A 105 4.04 -3.64 14.52
C LYS A 105 3.17 -4.54 13.66
N ASN A 106 2.67 -5.65 14.20
CA ASN A 106 1.69 -6.50 13.51
C ASN A 106 0.40 -5.76 13.19
N SER A 107 -0.16 -5.00 14.13
CA SER A 107 -1.36 -4.18 13.88
C SER A 107 -1.11 -3.07 12.85
N VAL A 108 0.08 -2.46 12.86
CA VAL A 108 0.50 -1.46 11.86
C VAL A 108 0.58 -2.10 10.46
N VAL A 109 1.18 -3.29 10.36
CA VAL A 109 1.27 -4.04 9.09
C VAL A 109 -0.12 -4.42 8.58
N GLU A 110 -1.02 -4.85 9.47
CA GLU A 110 -2.41 -5.15 9.12
C GLU A 110 -3.12 -3.91 8.55
N SER A 111 -3.01 -2.75 9.20
CA SER A 111 -3.55 -1.48 8.70
C SER A 111 -2.99 -1.10 7.33
N LEU A 112 -1.68 -1.23 7.11
CA LEU A 112 -1.07 -0.94 5.80
C LEU A 112 -1.46 -1.95 4.71
N SER A 113 -1.75 -3.19 5.08
CA SER A 113 -2.10 -4.26 4.14
C SER A 113 -3.38 -3.96 3.35
N TRP A 114 -4.31 -3.19 3.93
CA TRP A 114 -5.58 -2.80 3.30
C TRP A 114 -5.39 -2.05 1.98
N SER A 115 -4.34 -1.25 1.87
CA SER A 115 -4.01 -0.47 0.68
C SER A 115 -3.03 -1.19 -0.26
N LEU A 116 -2.45 -2.33 0.16
CA LEU A 116 -1.50 -3.11 -0.63
C LEU A 116 -2.16 -4.20 -1.48
N ASP A 117 -3.49 -4.26 -1.46
CA ASP A 117 -4.26 -5.04 -2.42
C ASP A 117 -4.39 -4.25 -3.73
N PHE A 118 -3.55 -4.58 -4.70
CA PHE A 118 -3.35 -3.81 -5.92
C PHE A 118 -4.24 -4.31 -7.05
N ASN A 119 -5.03 -3.39 -7.63
CA ASN A 119 -5.80 -3.66 -8.82
C ASN A 119 -5.05 -3.07 -10.04
N CYS A 120 -4.27 -3.93 -10.69
CA CYS A 120 -3.36 -3.56 -11.75
C CYS A 120 -4.00 -3.43 -13.13
N ASP A 121 -5.33 -3.38 -13.24
CA ASP A 121 -5.99 -3.30 -14.53
C ASP A 121 -5.71 -1.97 -15.24
N GLN A 122 -6.01 -0.85 -14.57
CA GLN A 122 -5.91 0.50 -15.14
C GLN A 122 -4.79 1.34 -14.53
N TYR A 123 -4.38 1.00 -13.30
CA TYR A 123 -3.52 1.85 -12.47
C TYR A 123 -2.22 1.16 -12.04
N CYS A 124 -1.77 0.11 -12.75
CA CYS A 124 -0.60 -0.67 -12.35
C CYS A 124 0.64 0.18 -12.06
N VAL A 125 0.96 1.12 -12.97
CA VAL A 125 2.12 2.02 -12.82
C VAL A 125 1.98 2.92 -11.59
N ASP A 126 0.78 3.42 -11.32
CA ASP A 126 0.50 4.33 -10.21
C ASP A 126 0.53 3.60 -8.86
N GLU A 127 0.04 2.38 -8.84
CA GLU A 127 0.13 1.51 -7.66
C GLU A 127 1.58 1.13 -7.34
N ILE A 128 2.47 1.03 -8.34
CA ILE A 128 3.91 0.88 -8.11
C ILE A 128 4.51 2.14 -7.49
N LEU A 129 4.12 3.34 -7.94
CA LEU A 129 4.57 4.60 -7.33
C LEU A 129 4.16 4.69 -5.87
N TYR A 130 2.91 4.34 -5.56
CA TYR A 130 2.46 4.25 -4.17
C TYR A 130 3.25 3.20 -3.37
N PHE A 131 3.47 2.01 -3.93
CA PHE A 131 4.26 0.97 -3.27
C PHE A 131 5.68 1.44 -2.96
N GLN A 132 6.30 2.20 -3.88
CA GLN A 132 7.62 2.80 -3.70
C GLN A 132 7.69 3.76 -2.50
N GLU A 133 6.60 4.41 -2.12
CA GLU A 133 6.54 5.31 -0.97
C GLU A 133 6.30 4.57 0.35
N ILE A 134 5.49 3.52 0.35
CA ILE A 134 5.19 2.74 1.57
C ILE A 134 6.25 1.68 1.89
N GLN A 135 6.96 1.15 0.89
CA GLN A 135 7.96 0.09 1.11
C GLN A 135 9.08 0.49 2.09
N THR A 136 9.45 1.77 2.14
CA THR A 136 10.44 2.27 3.11
C THR A 136 9.97 2.09 4.54
N MET A 137 8.68 2.32 4.78
CA MET A 137 8.04 2.16 6.10
C MET A 137 7.93 0.68 6.46
N LEU A 138 7.61 -0.18 5.49
CA LEU A 138 7.61 -1.63 5.69
C LEU A 138 9.03 -2.17 5.97
N LEU A 139 10.05 -1.67 5.27
CA LEU A 139 11.44 -2.06 5.50
C LEU A 139 11.91 -1.67 6.91
N TYR A 140 11.48 -0.51 7.41
CA TYR A 140 11.73 -0.11 8.79
C TYR A 140 11.10 -1.08 9.80
N ILE A 141 9.87 -1.55 9.55
CA ILE A 141 9.23 -2.58 10.39
C ILE A 141 10.03 -3.89 10.37
N VAL A 142 10.48 -4.33 9.18
CA VAL A 142 11.32 -5.53 9.01
C VAL A 142 12.59 -5.47 9.87
N GLU A 143 13.15 -4.28 10.03
CA GLU A 143 14.39 -4.04 10.75
C GLU A 143 14.21 -3.98 12.28
N GLN A 144 13.08 -3.44 12.75
CA GLN A 144 12.91 -3.10 14.16
C GLN A 144 12.25 -4.17 15.02
N ASP A 145 11.48 -5.07 14.41
CA ASP A 145 10.60 -5.96 15.16
C ASP A 145 10.66 -7.38 14.59
N GLU A 146 11.28 -8.30 15.34
CA GLU A 146 11.53 -9.67 14.89
C GLU A 146 10.24 -10.44 14.62
N GLU A 147 9.20 -10.20 15.42
CA GLU A 147 7.89 -10.87 15.30
C GLU A 147 7.18 -10.53 13.98
N SER A 148 7.10 -9.25 13.65
CA SER A 148 6.46 -8.79 12.40
C SER A 148 7.40 -8.83 11.19
N SER A 149 8.71 -9.02 11.39
CA SER A 149 9.72 -8.98 10.32
C SER A 149 9.44 -9.97 9.20
N ALA A 150 9.21 -11.24 9.53
CA ALA A 150 8.96 -12.29 8.54
C ALA A 150 7.66 -12.03 7.75
N THR A 151 6.60 -11.61 8.44
CA THR A 151 5.31 -11.28 7.81
C THR A 151 5.43 -10.09 6.87
N THR A 152 6.14 -9.04 7.29
CA THR A 152 6.35 -7.82 6.50
C THR A 152 7.26 -8.08 5.31
N ALA A 153 8.33 -8.85 5.48
CA ALA A 153 9.22 -9.26 4.39
C ALA A 153 8.47 -10.09 3.34
N ARG A 154 7.62 -11.03 3.78
CA ARG A 154 6.75 -11.80 2.88
C ARG A 154 5.76 -10.90 2.14
N LEU A 155 5.18 -9.91 2.81
CA LEU A 155 4.28 -8.93 2.18
C LEU A 155 4.99 -8.18 1.04
N ILE A 156 6.19 -7.63 1.29
CA ILE A 156 7.00 -6.95 0.27
C ILE A 156 7.31 -7.88 -0.91
N LYS A 157 7.79 -9.10 -0.64
CA LYS A 157 8.09 -10.09 -1.70
C LYS A 157 6.86 -10.42 -2.55
N ASN A 158 5.72 -10.63 -1.91
CA ASN A 158 4.48 -10.95 -2.62
C ASN A 158 4.03 -9.80 -3.54
N ARG A 159 4.26 -8.53 -3.16
CA ARG A 159 3.94 -7.39 -4.03
C ARG A 159 4.85 -7.34 -5.26
N TYR A 160 6.16 -7.51 -5.07
CA TYR A 160 7.10 -7.61 -6.18
C TYR A 160 6.78 -8.77 -7.12
N ALA A 161 6.50 -9.96 -6.57
CA ALA A 161 6.09 -11.13 -7.35
C ALA A 161 4.76 -10.92 -8.09
N PHE A 162 3.81 -10.21 -7.48
CA PHE A 162 2.55 -9.86 -8.11
C PHE A 162 2.75 -8.99 -9.37
N PHE A 163 3.48 -7.87 -9.26
CA PHE A 163 3.75 -7.03 -10.43
C PHE A 163 4.63 -7.72 -11.47
N HIS A 164 5.58 -8.56 -11.05
CA HIS A 164 6.39 -9.34 -11.98
C HIS A 164 5.55 -10.30 -12.83
N ARG A 165 4.54 -10.97 -12.24
CA ARG A 165 3.58 -11.78 -13.00
C ARG A 165 2.81 -10.98 -14.05
N GLN A 166 2.52 -9.70 -13.79
CA GLN A 166 1.86 -8.83 -14.76
C GLN A 166 2.73 -8.58 -16.01
N LEU A 167 4.05 -8.61 -15.90
CA LEU A 167 4.95 -8.52 -17.06
C LEU A 167 4.86 -9.72 -18.00
N GLN A 168 4.44 -10.87 -17.46
CA GLN A 168 4.27 -12.13 -18.19
C GLN A 168 2.85 -12.28 -18.77
N SER A 169 1.91 -11.44 -18.35
CA SER A 169 0.51 -11.47 -18.78
C SER A 169 0.33 -10.95 -20.20
N ASP A 170 -0.54 -11.56 -21.01
CA ASP A 170 -0.88 -11.06 -22.34
C ASP A 170 -1.84 -9.87 -22.33
N LEU A 171 -2.35 -9.49 -21.15
CA LEU A 171 -3.29 -8.36 -20.98
C LEU A 171 -2.65 -7.00 -21.27
N PHE A 172 -1.32 -6.88 -21.15
CA PHE A 172 -0.60 -5.63 -21.33
C PHE A 172 0.26 -5.65 -22.59
N ASN A 173 0.19 -4.55 -23.34
CA ASN A 173 1.10 -4.34 -24.46
C ASN A 173 2.55 -4.19 -23.99
N HIS A 174 3.49 -4.39 -24.91
CA HIS A 174 4.93 -4.39 -24.60
C HIS A 174 5.43 -3.03 -24.05
N GLN A 175 4.91 -1.91 -24.55
CA GLN A 175 5.31 -0.58 -24.07
C GLN A 175 4.88 -0.35 -22.62
N TYR A 176 3.67 -0.77 -22.25
CA TYR A 176 3.18 -0.66 -20.88
C TYR A 176 3.96 -1.58 -19.94
N LYS A 177 4.28 -2.81 -20.37
CA LYS A 177 5.17 -3.72 -19.63
C LYS A 177 6.55 -3.11 -19.35
N LYS A 178 7.14 -2.39 -20.32
CA LYS A 178 8.40 -1.66 -20.12
C LYS A 178 8.27 -0.57 -19.04
N GLN A 179 7.15 0.15 -19.00
CA GLN A 179 6.91 1.15 -17.95
C GLN A 179 6.80 0.51 -16.56
N ILE A 180 6.04 -0.59 -16.45
CA ILE A 180 5.93 -1.38 -15.22
C ILE A 180 7.31 -1.85 -14.77
N ALA A 181 8.08 -2.48 -15.66
CA ALA A 181 9.40 -3.03 -15.35
C ALA A 181 10.38 -1.93 -14.89
N SER A 182 10.43 -0.81 -15.60
CA SER A 182 11.26 0.34 -15.23
C SER A 182 10.90 0.87 -13.84
N LYS A 183 9.60 1.02 -13.53
CA LYS A 183 9.17 1.52 -12.21
C LYS A 183 9.42 0.53 -11.09
N LEU A 184 9.25 -0.77 -11.33
CA LEU A 184 9.63 -1.79 -10.35
C LEU A 184 11.14 -1.82 -10.10
N TYR A 185 11.94 -1.63 -11.15
CA TYR A 185 13.39 -1.53 -11.03
C TYR A 185 13.79 -0.32 -10.18
N ASP A 186 13.24 0.87 -10.48
CA ASP A 186 13.47 2.09 -9.67
C ASP A 186 13.07 1.88 -8.19
N CYS A 187 11.96 1.17 -7.97
CA CYS A 187 11.45 0.81 -6.65
C CYS A 187 12.46 -0.07 -5.88
N LEU A 188 13.02 -1.10 -6.54
CA LEU A 188 14.07 -1.95 -5.97
C LEU A 188 15.37 -1.19 -5.70
N GLN A 189 15.80 -0.33 -6.63
CA GLN A 189 17.01 0.48 -6.43
C GLN A 189 16.86 1.38 -5.20
N LYS A 190 15.72 2.07 -5.07
CA LYS A 190 15.42 2.87 -3.87
C LYS A 190 15.51 2.01 -2.61
N LEU A 191 14.90 0.82 -2.60
CA LEU A 191 14.94 -0.10 -1.48
C LEU A 191 16.39 -0.50 -1.09
N LYS A 192 17.27 -0.72 -2.07
CA LYS A 192 18.69 -1.06 -1.86
C LYS A 192 19.50 0.10 -1.31
N THR A 193 19.19 1.34 -1.73
CA THR A 193 19.87 2.55 -1.25
C THR A 193 19.49 2.96 0.17
N LEU A 194 18.41 2.38 0.72
CA LEU A 194 18.03 2.58 2.12
C LEU A 194 19.04 1.84 3.01
N ASP A 195 20.15 2.51 3.31
CA ASP A 195 21.05 2.11 4.37
C ASP A 195 20.34 2.43 5.69
N LEU A 196 19.58 1.46 6.22
CA LEU A 196 18.95 1.60 7.53
C LEU A 196 20.08 1.64 8.55
N VAL A 197 20.40 2.84 9.02
CA VAL A 197 21.48 3.12 9.98
C VAL A 197 21.11 2.53 11.34
N TYR A 198 21.34 1.24 11.51
CA TYR A 198 21.51 0.61 12.81
C TYR A 198 22.78 -0.23 12.73
N THR A 199 23.92 0.38 13.06
CA THR A 199 25.22 -0.29 13.10
C THR A 199 25.41 -1.01 14.44
N GLN A 200 24.82 -2.20 14.58
CA GLN A 200 25.35 -3.21 15.49
C GLN A 200 26.31 -4.14 14.72
N ARG A 201 27.61 -3.95 14.96
CA ARG A 201 28.64 -4.85 14.40
C ARG A 201 28.29 -6.30 14.77
N ASN A 202 28.22 -7.18 13.77
CA ASN A 202 28.03 -8.65 13.84
C ASN A 202 26.60 -9.23 13.80
N LYS A 203 25.56 -8.48 13.40
CA LYS A 203 24.26 -9.08 13.04
C LYS A 203 23.97 -8.95 11.54
N THR A 204 23.54 -10.05 10.92
CA THR A 204 22.90 -10.01 9.60
C THR A 204 21.51 -9.42 9.76
N TYR A 205 21.29 -8.26 9.14
CA TYR A 205 20.02 -7.54 9.26
C TYR A 205 18.92 -8.20 8.42
N PRO A 206 17.71 -8.38 8.96
CA PRO A 206 16.58 -8.95 8.22
C PRO A 206 16.30 -8.21 6.91
N SER A 207 16.46 -6.88 6.90
CA SER A 207 16.36 -6.04 5.70
C SER A 207 17.36 -6.44 4.61
N LYS A 208 18.62 -6.73 4.97
CA LYS A 208 19.65 -7.20 4.02
C LYS A 208 19.33 -8.58 3.46
N VAL A 209 18.80 -9.50 4.29
CA VAL A 209 18.36 -10.82 3.83
C VAL A 209 17.20 -10.69 2.83
N LEU A 210 16.23 -9.82 3.14
CA LEU A 210 15.12 -9.49 2.23
C LEU A 210 15.65 -8.94 0.91
N ILE A 211 16.51 -7.91 0.94
CA ILE A 211 17.08 -7.29 -0.25
C ILE A 211 17.85 -8.31 -1.10
N ALA A 212 18.72 -9.13 -0.48
CA ALA A 212 19.48 -10.16 -1.18
C ALA A 212 18.55 -11.16 -1.90
N SER A 213 17.42 -11.51 -1.28
CA SER A 213 16.46 -12.44 -1.88
C SER A 213 15.67 -11.85 -3.07
N LEU A 214 15.74 -10.53 -3.31
CA LEU A 214 15.12 -9.86 -4.46
C LEU A 214 16.09 -9.69 -5.65
N TYR A 215 17.37 -10.10 -5.51
CA TYR A 215 18.39 -9.90 -6.53
C TYR A 215 18.11 -10.62 -7.86
N GLY A 216 17.50 -11.81 -7.82
CA GLY A 216 17.09 -12.52 -9.04
C GLY A 216 16.06 -11.71 -9.84
N LEU A 217 15.06 -11.17 -9.13
CA LEU A 217 14.04 -10.32 -9.74
C LEU A 217 14.62 -9.02 -10.30
N GLU A 218 15.60 -8.42 -9.63
CA GLU A 218 16.30 -7.22 -10.12
C GLU A 218 16.89 -7.43 -11.51
N LYS A 219 17.62 -8.55 -11.72
CA LYS A 219 18.20 -8.90 -13.02
C LYS A 219 17.15 -9.10 -14.10
N ASP A 220 16.06 -9.79 -13.74
CA ASP A 220 14.96 -10.03 -14.67
C ASP A 220 14.31 -8.71 -15.11
N LEU A 221 14.10 -7.78 -14.16
CA LEU A 221 13.57 -6.44 -14.44
C LEU A 221 14.55 -5.59 -15.27
N GLU A 222 15.84 -5.63 -14.97
CA GLU A 222 16.87 -4.93 -15.75
C GLU A 222 16.88 -5.39 -17.21
N SER A 223 16.67 -6.69 -17.47
CA SER A 223 16.63 -7.25 -18.82
C SER A 223 15.54 -6.62 -19.70
N TRP A 224 14.47 -6.08 -19.12
CA TRP A 224 13.38 -5.42 -19.86
C TRP A 224 13.80 -4.08 -20.49
N HIS A 225 14.91 -3.47 -20.06
CA HIS A 225 15.47 -2.30 -20.72
C HIS A 225 16.10 -2.63 -22.09
N TYR A 226 16.47 -3.90 -22.31
CA TYR A 226 17.18 -4.37 -23.51
C TYR A 226 16.31 -5.22 -24.44
N LYS A 227 15.11 -5.63 -23.99
CA LYS A 227 14.06 -6.25 -24.83
C LYS A 227 13.33 -5.18 -25.62
#